data_AF-A0A3M2VB50-F1
#
_entry.id   AF-A0A3M2VB50-F1
#
_cell.length_a   1.000
_cell.length_b   1.000
_cell.length_c   1.000
_cell.angle_alpha   90.00
_cell.angle_beta   90.00
_cell.angle_gamma   90.00
#
_symmetry.space_group_name_H-M   'P 1'
#
loop_
_entity.id
_entity.type
_entity.pdbx_description
1 polymer ?
#
loop_
_entity_poly.entity_id
_entity_poly.type
_entity_poly.pdbx_seq_one_letter_code
_entity_poly.pdbx_strand_id
1 'polypeptide(L)' 'MILIENILTPGRSLVNVPGGSKKRVLEEIANLIGREVQGMDSDTVFTSLVAREKLGS' A
#
# COMPACT_ATOMS: atom_id res chain seq x y z
N MET A 1 -17.51 3.94 14.06
CA MET A 1 -16.08 3.89 14.48
C MET A 1 -15.39 2.87 13.58
N ILE A 2 -14.32 3.24 12.89
CA ILE A 2 -13.53 2.29 12.09
C ILE A 2 -12.46 1.70 13.02
N LEU A 3 -12.41 0.37 13.12
CA LEU A 3 -11.42 -0.36 13.88
C LEU A 3 -10.30 -0.85 12.96
N ILE A 4 -9.09 -1.02 13.49
CA ILE A 4 -7.94 -1.45 12.70
C ILE A 4 -8.14 -2.86 12.12
N GLU A 5 -8.79 -3.74 12.87
CA GLU A 5 -9.14 -5.11 12.44
C GLU A 5 -10.06 -5.14 11.21
N ASN A 6 -10.79 -4.05 10.93
CA ASN A 6 -11.62 -3.94 9.73
C ASN A 6 -10.81 -3.61 8.48
N ILE A 7 -9.60 -3.05 8.63
CA ILE A 7 -8.77 -2.54 7.51
C ILE A 7 -7.38 -3.20 7.42
N LEU A 8 -6.96 -3.98 8.42
CA LEU A 8 -5.69 -4.67 8.42
C LEU A 8 -5.94 -6.17 8.62
N THR A 9 -5.90 -6.92 7.53
CA THR A 9 -6.02 -8.38 7.53
C THR A 9 -4.64 -9.02 7.61
N PRO A 10 -4.53 -10.30 8.02
CA PRO A 10 -3.28 -11.04 7.93
C PRO A 10 -2.69 -11.05 6.50
N GLY A 11 -3.56 -11.15 5.47
CA GLY A 11 -3.13 -11.07 4.05
C GLY A 11 -2.50 -9.73 3.66
N ARG A 12 -2.82 -8.65 4.39
CA ARG A 12 -2.23 -7.31 4.22
C ARG A 12 -1.05 -7.03 5.16
N SER A 13 -0.56 -8.04 5.87
CA SER A 13 0.53 -7.92 6.84
C SER A 13 1.72 -8.75 6.39
N LEU A 14 2.62 -8.13 5.62
CA LEU A 14 3.78 -8.80 5.05
C LEU A 14 5.06 -8.45 5.83
N VAL A 15 5.96 -9.42 5.96
CA VAL A 15 7.26 -9.28 6.63
C VAL A 15 8.39 -9.62 5.68
N ASN A 16 9.57 -9.02 5.89
CA ASN A 16 10.76 -9.23 5.07
C ASN A 16 10.54 -8.93 3.56
N VAL A 17 9.61 -8.02 3.24
CA VAL A 17 9.35 -7.61 1.86
C VAL A 17 10.58 -6.88 1.30
N PRO A 18 11.08 -7.23 0.10
CA PRO A 18 12.19 -6.53 -0.53
C PRO A 18 11.86 -5.04 -0.77
N GLY A 19 12.59 -4.15 -0.10
CA GLY A 19 12.31 -2.72 -0.08
C GLY A 19 13.54 -1.85 -0.38
N GLY A 20 14.33 -2.18 -1.40
CA GLY A 20 15.62 -1.54 -1.70
C GLY A 20 15.57 -0.02 -1.99
N SER A 21 14.37 0.57 -2.09
CA SER A 21 14.18 2.02 -2.11
C SER A 21 12.78 2.38 -1.61
N LYS A 22 12.56 3.64 -1.20
CA LYS A 22 11.24 4.15 -0.83
C LYS A 22 10.20 3.92 -1.93
N LYS A 23 10.56 4.20 -3.19
CA LYS A 23 9.69 3.95 -4.34
C LYS A 23 9.28 2.48 -4.42
N ARG A 24 10.25 1.56 -4.28
CA ARG A 24 9.98 0.12 -4.33
C ARG A 24 9.02 -0.32 -3.23
N VAL A 25 9.17 0.22 -2.02
CA VAL A 25 8.24 -0.06 -0.91
C VAL A 25 6.83 0.45 -1.23
N LEU A 26 6.69 1.65 -1.80
CA LEU A 26 5.38 2.18 -2.21
C LEU A 26 4.74 1.34 -3.33
N GLU A 27 5.53 0.84 -4.29
CA GLU A 27 5.06 -0.09 -5.33
C GLU A 27 4.56 -1.41 -4.71
N GLU A 28 5.29 -1.99 -3.76
CA GLU A 28 4.87 -3.21 -3.05
C GLU A 28 3.56 -3.01 -2.28
N ILE A 29 3.41 -1.87 -1.58
CA ILE A 29 2.16 -1.52 -0.88
C ILE A 29 1.01 -1.40 -1.87
N ALA A 30 1.22 -0.72 -3.00
CA ALA A 30 0.17 -0.53 -4.01
C ALA A 30 -0.27 -1.85 -4.66
N ASN A 31 0.68 -2.73 -4.99
CA ASN A 31 0.41 -4.06 -5.52
C ASN A 31 -0.35 -4.94 -4.51
N LEU A 32 0.01 -4.85 -3.23
CA LEU A 32 -0.70 -5.55 -2.16
C LEU A 32 -2.15 -5.06 -2.04
N ILE A 33 -2.38 -3.75 -2.05
CA ILE A 33 -3.72 -3.17 -1.96
C ILE A 33 -4.56 -3.55 -3.19
N GLY A 34 -4.01 -3.45 -4.41
CA GLY A 34 -4.74 -3.81 -5.63
C GLY A 34 -5.14 -5.28 -5.70
N ARG A 35 -4.38 -6.18 -5.06
CA ARG A 35 -4.74 -7.59 -4.93
C ARG A 35 -5.78 -7.86 -3.85
N GLU A 36 -5.65 -7.22 -2.69
CA GLU A 36 -6.45 -7.56 -1.49
C GLU A 36 -7.72 -6.72 -1.34
N VAL A 37 -7.84 -5.60 -2.04
CA VAL A 37 -8.99 -4.69 -1.94
C VAL A 37 -9.73 -4.63 -3.26
N GLN A 38 -10.88 -5.29 -3.30
CA GLN A 38 -11.73 -5.34 -4.49
C GLN A 38 -12.09 -3.91 -4.96
N GLY A 39 -11.90 -3.65 -6.25
CA GLY A 39 -12.20 -2.36 -6.87
C GLY A 39 -11.11 -1.29 -6.72
N MET A 40 -9.98 -1.61 -6.09
CA MET A 40 -8.80 -0.75 -6.10
C MET A 40 -7.80 -1.22 -7.16
N ASP A 41 -7.36 -0.29 -8.00
CA ASP A 41 -6.33 -0.50 -9.00
C ASP A 41 -4.94 -0.13 -8.43
N SER A 42 -3.93 -0.97 -8.66
CA SER A 42 -2.59 -0.77 -8.08
C SER A 42 -1.92 0.51 -8.60
N ASP A 43 -2.11 0.86 -9.87
CA ASP A 43 -1.47 2.04 -10.46
C ASP A 43 -2.05 3.33 -9.88
N THR A 44 -3.37 3.34 -9.69
CA THR A 44 -4.10 4.43 -9.02
C THR A 44 -3.64 4.59 -7.58
N VAL A 45 -3.50 3.49 -6.84
CA VAL A 45 -3.00 3.49 -5.45
C VAL A 45 -1.56 4.01 -5.40
N PHE A 46 -0.68 3.49 -6.27
CA PHE A 46 0.72 3.90 -6.31
C PHE A 46 0.88 5.40 -6.60
N THR A 47 0.15 5.90 -7.60
CA THR A 47 0.17 7.32 -7.98
C THR A 47 -0.29 8.20 -6.82
N SER A 48 -1.32 7.78 -6.10
CA SER A 48 -1.84 8.48 -4.91
C SER A 48 -0.83 8.51 -3.77
N LEU A 49 -0.18 7.38 -3.48
CA LEU A 49 0.87 7.29 -2.45
C LEU A 49 2.06 8.19 -2.77
N VAL A 50 2.55 8.15 -4.02
CA VAL A 50 3.65 9.00 -4.49
C VAL A 50 3.28 10.48 -4.45
N ALA A 51 2.06 10.84 -4.86
CA ALA A 51 1.59 12.22 -4.80
C ALA A 51 1.57 12.75 -3.37
N ARG A 52 1.10 11.94 -2.41
CA ARG A 52 1.09 12.31 -0.99
C ARG A 52 2.50 12.44 -0.42
N GLU A 53 3.41 11.53 -0.76
CA GLU A 53 4.80 11.52 -0.29
C GLU A 53 5.56 12.78 -0.73
N LYS A 54 5.30 13.27 -1.95
CA LYS A 54 5.92 14.50 -2.49
C LYS A 54 5.61 15.76 -1.70
N LEU A 55 4.53 15.76 -0.90
CA LEU A 55 4.19 16.89 -0.04
C LEU A 55 5.09 16.99 1.20
N GLY A 56 5.97 16.01 1.41
CA GLY A 56 6.82 15.91 2.58
C GLY A 56 6.37 14.78 3.50
N SER A 57 7.37 14.13 4.09
CA SER A 57 7.24 13.15 5.17
C SER A 57 7.11 13.81 6.52
#